data_AF-U3AHX3-F1
#
_entry.id   AF-U3AHX3-F1
#
_cell.length_a   1.000
_cell.length_b   1.000
_cell.length_c   1.000
_cell.angle_alpha   90.00
_cell.angle_beta   90.00
_cell.angle_gamma   90.00
#
_symmetry.space_group_name_H-M   'P 1'
#
loop_
_entity.id
_entity.type
_entity.pdbx_description
1 polymer ?
#
loop_
_entity_poly.entity_id
_entity_poly.type
_entity_poly.pdbx_seq_one_letter_code
_entity_poly.pdbx_strand_id
1 'polypeptide(L)' 'MLDAIQKTLGLDDDALAASRKVLRDNGNMSSATVMFVLEKLLSCGKPGEKGIGMAFGPGLTAETMSFEMAA' A
#
# COMPACT_ATOMS: atom_id res chain seq x y z
N MET A 1 11.78 -4.09 0.16
CA MET A 1 10.99 -3.40 -0.89
C MET A 1 10.33 -2.15 -0.38
N LEU A 2 9.46 -2.23 0.65
CA LEU A 2 8.78 -1.06 1.21
C LEU A 2 9.75 0.05 1.66
N ASP A 3 10.88 -0.28 2.28
CA ASP A 3 11.89 0.72 2.68
C ASP A 3 12.51 1.46 1.50
N ALA A 4 12.73 0.74 0.38
CA ALA A 4 13.27 1.34 -0.83
C ALA A 4 12.27 2.32 -1.45
N ILE A 5 10.98 1.98 -1.45
CA ILE A 5 9.90 2.87 -1.95
C ILE A 5 9.77 4.10 -1.05
N GLN A 6 9.70 3.89 0.28
CA GLN A 6 9.61 4.99 1.26
C GLN A 6 10.75 5.99 1.07
N LYS A 7 11.99 5.49 0.98
CA LYS A 7 13.18 6.32 0.78
C LYS A 7 13.19 7.02 -0.58
N THR A 8 12.85 6.31 -1.65
CA THR A 8 12.92 6.86 -3.02
C THR A 8 11.87 7.94 -3.25
N LEU A 9 10.69 7.79 -2.67
CA LEU A 9 9.59 8.75 -2.78
C LEU A 9 9.59 9.81 -1.66
N GLY A 10 10.50 9.72 -0.69
CA GLY A 10 10.58 10.65 0.43
C GLY A 10 9.33 10.65 1.31
N LEU A 11 8.75 9.47 1.55
CA LEU A 11 7.51 9.33 2.32
C LEU A 11 7.78 9.38 3.83
N ASP A 12 6.81 9.92 4.56
CA ASP A 12 6.77 9.87 6.03
C ASP A 12 6.74 8.41 6.53
N ASP A 13 7.18 8.21 7.78
CA ASP A 13 7.34 6.87 8.37
C ASP A 13 6.02 6.10 8.50
N ASP A 14 4.89 6.80 8.60
CA ASP A 14 3.55 6.23 8.73
C ASP A 14 2.85 6.00 7.38
N ALA A 15 3.34 6.57 6.27
CA ALA A 15 2.74 6.47 4.95
C ALA A 15 2.57 5.01 4.46
N LEU A 16 3.47 4.11 4.90
CA LEU A 16 3.41 2.68 4.58
C LEU A 16 3.01 1.81 5.77
N ALA A 17 2.45 2.39 6.84
CA ALA A 17 2.12 1.65 8.06
C ALA A 17 1.15 0.49 7.82
N ALA A 18 0.14 0.68 6.96
CA ALA A 18 -0.81 -0.37 6.57
C ALA A 18 -0.09 -1.53 5.85
N SER A 19 0.74 -1.22 4.85
CA SER A 19 1.55 -2.20 4.11
C SER A 19 2.49 -2.99 5.03
N ARG A 20 3.18 -2.30 5.94
CA ARG A 20 4.07 -2.93 6.93
C ARG A 20 3.31 -3.82 7.90
N LYS A 21 2.13 -3.39 8.35
CA LYS A 21 1.29 -4.19 9.23
C LYS A 21 0.81 -5.47 8.56
N VAL A 22 0.30 -5.39 7.33
CA VAL A 22 -0.15 -6.59 6.58
C VAL A 22 1.01 -7.56 6.36
N LEU A 23 2.19 -7.05 5.96
CA LEU A 23 3.37 -7.87 5.74
C LEU A 23 3.87 -8.53 7.03
N ARG A 24 3.86 -7.82 8.17
CA ARG A 24 4.26 -8.38 9.45
C ARG A 24 3.30 -9.45 9.94
N ASP A 25 1.99 -9.21 9.77
CA ASP A 25 0.96 -10.08 10.33
C ASP A 25 0.71 -11.32 9.42
N ASN A 26 0.93 -11.23 8.10
CA ASN A 26 0.56 -12.28 7.13
C ASN A 26 1.69 -12.71 6.17
N GLY A 27 2.82 -12.00 6.14
CA GLY A 27 3.84 -12.20 5.12
C GLY A 27 3.42 -11.70 3.73
N ASN A 28 4.21 -12.06 2.71
CA ASN A 28 3.87 -11.80 1.32
C ASN A 28 2.96 -12.91 0.80
N MET A 29 1.69 -12.57 0.56
CA MET A 29 0.64 -13.48 0.06
C MET A 29 0.46 -13.36 -1.45
N SER A 30 1.50 -12.94 -2.19
CA SER A 30 1.42 -12.65 -3.63
C SER A 30 0.36 -11.56 -3.91
N SER A 31 -0.44 -11.70 -4.96
CA SER A 31 -1.47 -10.76 -5.39
C SER A 31 -2.51 -10.44 -4.31
N ALA A 32 -2.79 -11.35 -3.38
CA ALA A 32 -3.75 -11.09 -2.30
C ALA A 32 -3.26 -9.99 -1.33
N THR A 33 -1.95 -9.77 -1.21
CA THR A 33 -1.36 -8.82 -0.26
C THR A 33 -1.93 -7.41 -0.43
N VAL A 34 -2.10 -6.95 -1.68
CA VAL A 34 -2.60 -5.58 -1.95
C VAL A 34 -4.05 -5.40 -1.50
N MET A 35 -4.87 -6.46 -1.57
CA MET A 35 -6.26 -6.40 -1.14
C MET A 35 -6.38 -6.26 0.38
N PHE A 36 -5.52 -6.94 1.14
CA PHE A 36 -5.47 -6.82 2.60
C PHE A 36 -4.96 -5.44 3.04
N VAL A 37 -4.03 -4.85 2.28
CA VAL A 37 -3.59 -3.46 2.52
C VAL A 37 -4.72 -2.48 2.24
N LEU A 38 -5.46 -2.68 1.15
CA LEU A 38 -6.60 -1.84 0.81
C LEU A 38 -7.72 -1.92 1.86
N GLU A 39 -8.05 -3.13 2.32
CA GLU A 39 -9.01 -3.32 3.43
C GLU A 39 -8.57 -2.54 4.68
N LYS A 40 -7.29 -2.64 5.04
CA LYS A 40 -6.70 -1.88 6.16
C LYS A 40 -6.89 -0.38 5.97
N LEU A 41 -6.56 0.15 4.79
CA LEU A 41 -6.67 1.58 4.49
C LEU A 41 -8.13 2.05 4.53
N LEU A 42 -9.07 1.28 3.96
CA LEU A 42 -10.50 1.59 4.01
C LEU A 42 -11.04 1.62 5.45
N SER A 43 -10.50 0.82 6.36
CA SER A 43 -10.93 0.79 7.77
C SER A 43 -10.50 2.01 8.60
N CYS A 44 -9.49 2.76 8.15
CA CYS A 44 -8.93 3.88 8.91
C CYS A 44 -8.86 5.21 8.14
N GLY A 45 -9.12 5.20 6.83
CA GLY A 45 -9.08 6.37 5.97
C GLY A 45 -10.21 7.34 6.26
N LYS A 46 -9.95 8.63 5.99
CA LYS A 46 -10.93 9.70 6.16
C LYS A 46 -11.60 10.03 4.82
N PRO A 47 -12.88 10.48 4.83
CA PRO A 47 -13.54 11.00 3.63
C PRO A 47 -12.68 11.99 2.84
N GLY A 48 -12.55 11.79 1.52
CA GLY A 48 -11.76 12.63 0.63
C GLY A 48 -10.24 12.42 0.71
N GLU A 49 -9.75 11.50 1.55
CA GLU A 49 -8.33 11.15 1.61
C GLU A 49 -7.91 10.42 0.32
N LYS A 50 -6.78 10.82 -0.25
CA LYS A 50 -6.26 10.27 -1.51
C LYS A 50 -5.08 9.36 -1.25
N GLY A 51 -4.96 8.32 -2.06
CA GLY A 51 -3.82 7.40 -1.98
C GLY A 51 -3.45 6.80 -3.32
N ILE A 52 -2.27 6.17 -3.33
CA ILE A 52 -1.75 5.43 -4.47
C ILE A 52 -1.40 4.02 -4.00
N GLY A 53 -2.04 3.03 -4.61
CA GLY A 53 -1.63 1.62 -4.50
C GLY A 53 -0.55 1.31 -5.53
N MET A 54 0.46 0.53 -5.13
CA MET A 54 1.54 0.06 -6.00
C MET A 54 1.79 -1.43 -5.74
N ALA A 55 1.80 -2.24 -6.80
CA ALA A 55 2.16 -3.66 -6.77
C ALA A 55 3.26 -3.95 -7.79
N PHE A 56 4.06 -4.98 -7.53
CA PHE A 56 5.23 -5.31 -8.35
C PHE A 56 5.28 -6.80 -8.66
N GLY A 57 5.52 -7.15 -9.93
CA GLY A 57 5.51 -8.52 -10.44
C GLY A 57 6.70 -8.87 -11.35
N PRO A 58 6.79 -10.13 -11.81
CA PRO A 58 7.86 -10.63 -12.68
C PRO A 58 8.05 -9.84 -13.99
N GLY A 59 9.28 -9.81 -14.52
CA GLY A 59 9.67 -8.97 -15.68
C GLY A 59 10.07 -7.53 -15.32
N LEU A 60 9.93 -7.19 -14.02
CA LEU A 60 9.82 -5.87 -13.40
C LEU A 60 8.70 -5.02 -14.02
N THR A 61 7.47 -5.38 -13.68
CA THR A 61 6.29 -4.55 -13.92
C THR A 61 5.84 -3.91 -12.61
N ALA A 62 5.55 -2.62 -12.65
CA ALA A 62 4.88 -1.91 -11.57
C ALA A 62 3.44 -1.60 -12.01
N GLU A 63 2.48 -2.05 -11.23
CA GLU A 63 1.07 -1.73 -11.40
C GLU A 63 0.67 -0.69 -10.36
N THR A 64 0.02 0.39 -10.78
CA THR A 64 -0.35 1.49 -9.90
C THR A 64 -1.83 1.84 -10.04
N MET A 65 -2.44 2.27 -8.94
CA MET A 65 -3.84 2.69 -8.87
C MET A 65 -3.96 3.90 -7.96
N SER A 66 -4.52 5.00 -8.44
CA SER A 66 -4.94 6.11 -7.58
C SER A 66 -6.35 5.86 -7.04
N PHE A 67 -6.59 6.21 -5.79
CA PHE A 67 -7.92 6.13 -5.18
C PHE A 67 -8.18 7.34 -4.28
N GLU A 68 -9.47 7.56 -4.00
CA GLU A 68 -9.97 8.55 -3.07
C GLU A 68 -11.02 7.87 -2.18
N MET A 69 -10.93 8.10 -0.87
CA MET A 69 -11.93 7.61 0.08
C MET A 69 -13.26 8.29 -0.16
N ALA A 70 -14.32 7.49 -0.29
CA ALA A 70 -15.67 8.00 -0.49
C ALA A 70 -16.09 8.96 0.64
N ALA A 71 -16.94 9.93 0.28
CA ALA A 71 -17.48 10.94 1.18
C ALA A 71 -18.45 10.36 2.22
#